data_AF-A0A2N6PSR7-F1
#
_entry.id   AF-A0A2N6PSR7-F1
#
_cell.length_a   1.000
_cell.length_b   1.000
_cell.length_c   1.000
_cell.angle_alpha   90.00
_cell.angle_beta   90.00
_cell.angle_gamma   90.00
#
_symmetry.space_group_name_H-M   'P 1'
#
loop_
_entity.id
_entity.type
_entity.pdbx_description
1 polymer ?
#
loop_
_entity_poly.entity_id
_entity_poly.type
_entity_poly.pdbx_seq_one_letter_code
_entity_poly.pdbx_strand_id
1 'polypeptide(L)'
;MTSPDPVDLARRLIAVLGPTLVSTLAGSRDTRVALDWSEDDGARPDADAVRRLECADAVWRTVSDAEGDQVARLWFIGGNPFLGGDDTVITAIREGRFNEVVGAAQALVDGSFSG
;
A
#
# COMPACT_ATOMS: atom_id res chain seq x y z
N MET A 1 18.37 12.30 0.63
CA MET A 1 16.94 12.18 0.32
C MET A 1 16.25 11.83 1.62
N THR A 2 15.47 12.74 2.19
CA THR A 2 14.74 12.53 3.44
C THR A 2 13.70 11.44 3.20
N SER A 3 13.74 10.33 3.94
CA SER A 3 12.63 9.37 3.93
C SER A 3 11.33 10.11 4.26
N PRO A 4 10.22 9.83 3.56
CA PRO A 4 8.95 10.50 3.83
C PRO A 4 8.55 10.33 5.31
N ASP A 5 7.99 11.39 5.92
CA ASP A 5 7.48 11.29 7.29
C ASP A 5 6.40 10.19 7.35
N PRO A 6 6.48 9.24 8.30
CA PRO A 6 5.47 8.20 8.46
C PRO A 6 4.03 8.73 8.57
N VAL A 7 3.83 9.92 9.14
CA VAL A 7 2.51 10.58 9.25
C VAL A 7 2.00 11.00 7.88
N ASP A 8 2.84 11.67 7.09
CA ASP A 8 2.47 12.08 5.73
C ASP A 8 2.18 10.87 4.84
N LEU A 9 2.89 9.77 5.09
CA LEU A 9 2.70 8.54 4.35
C LEU A 9 1.39 7.84 4.73
N ALA A 10 1.08 7.77 6.03
CA ALA A 10 -0.23 7.31 6.51
C ALA A 10 -1.36 8.17 5.94
N ARG A 11 -1.26 9.51 6.01
CA ARG A 11 -2.26 10.45 5.45
C ARG A 11 -2.54 10.20 3.98
N ARG A 12 -1.50 10.08 3.15
CA ARG A 12 -1.65 9.82 1.70
C ARG A 12 -2.35 8.50 1.43
N LEU A 13 -1.90 7.43 2.07
CA LEU A 13 -2.52 6.10 1.89
C LEU A 13 -3.97 6.08 2.37
N ILE A 14 -4.29 6.77 3.47
CA ILE A 14 -5.67 6.88 3.98
C ILE A 14 -6.56 7.61 2.97
N ALA A 15 -6.05 8.65 2.31
CA ALA A 15 -6.83 9.40 1.33
C ALA A 15 -7.25 8.55 0.12
N VAL A 16 -6.41 7.60 -0.31
CA VAL A 16 -6.63 6.81 -1.52
C VAL A 16 -7.21 5.41 -1.27
N LEU A 17 -6.77 4.72 -0.21
CA LEU A 17 -7.26 3.38 0.16
C LEU A 17 -8.36 3.44 1.23
N GLY A 18 -8.30 4.40 2.14
CA GLY A 18 -9.15 4.49 3.31
C GLY A 18 -8.50 3.88 4.57
N PRO A 19 -8.88 4.35 5.76
CA PRO A 19 -8.18 4.04 7.01
C PRO A 19 -8.22 2.57 7.41
N THR A 20 -9.32 1.87 7.11
CA THR A 20 -9.47 0.44 7.43
C THR A 20 -8.46 -0.42 6.69
N LEU A 21 -8.25 -0.14 5.39
CA LEU A 21 -7.31 -0.90 4.56
C LEU A 21 -5.87 -0.61 4.95
N VAL A 22 -5.54 0.67 5.24
CA VAL A 22 -4.21 1.05 5.71
C VAL A 22 -3.87 0.39 7.04
N SER A 23 -4.80 0.38 8.00
CA SER A 23 -4.61 -0.31 9.28
C SER A 23 -4.40 -1.82 9.10
N THR A 24 -5.14 -2.43 8.17
CA THR A 24 -5.02 -3.87 7.85
C THR A 24 -3.69 -4.19 7.21
N LEU A 25 -3.28 -3.38 6.22
CA LEU A 25 -2.01 -3.48 5.51
C LEU A 25 -0.83 -3.34 6.47
N ALA A 26 -0.91 -2.43 7.44
CA ALA A 26 0.13 -2.25 8.45
C ALA A 26 0.24 -3.44 9.42
N GLY A 27 -0.69 -4.40 9.36
CA GLY A 27 -0.71 -5.59 10.21
C GLY A 27 -1.35 -5.39 11.57
N SER A 28 -1.95 -4.21 11.82
CA SER A 28 -2.62 -3.93 13.08
C SER A 28 -3.92 -4.69 13.21
N ARG A 29 -4.24 -5.08 14.46
CA ARG A 29 -5.57 -5.62 14.81
C ARG A 29 -6.59 -4.49 15.00
N ASP A 30 -6.13 -3.27 15.23
CA ASP A 30 -6.97 -2.09 15.37
C ASP A 30 -7.13 -1.39 14.02
N THR A 31 -8.37 -1.29 13.54
CA THR A 31 -8.72 -0.66 12.27
C THR A 31 -8.63 0.87 12.31
N ARG A 32 -8.48 1.47 13.48
CA ARG A 32 -8.38 2.93 13.69
C ARG A 32 -6.94 3.42 13.85
N VAL A 33 -5.96 2.51 13.97
CA VAL A 33 -4.56 2.91 14.21
C VAL A 33 -4.01 3.82 13.12
N ALA A 34 -4.44 3.63 11.87
CA ALA A 34 -4.01 4.49 10.78
C ALA A 34 -4.52 5.94 10.94
N LEU A 35 -5.73 6.14 11.49
CA LEU A 35 -6.25 7.48 11.75
C LEU A 35 -5.42 8.18 12.83
N ASP A 36 -5.06 7.47 13.89
CA ASP A 36 -4.19 7.97 14.95
C ASP A 36 -2.82 8.39 14.39
N TRP A 37 -2.21 7.56 13.54
CA TRP A 37 -0.95 7.90 12.84
C TRP A 37 -1.05 9.09 11.88
N SER A 38 -2.26 9.48 11.49
CA SER A 38 -2.47 10.64 10.62
C SER A 38 -2.58 11.96 11.39
N GLU A 39 -2.65 11.92 12.72
CA GLU A 39 -2.66 13.10 13.58
C GLU A 39 -1.22 13.52 13.92
N ASP A 40 -0.94 14.83 14.00
CA ASP A 40 0.41 15.32 14.30
C ASP A 40 0.90 14.88 15.69
N ASP A 41 -0.01 14.86 16.67
CA ASP A 41 0.21 14.40 18.05
C ASP A 41 -0.21 12.93 18.29
N GLY A 42 -0.57 12.20 17.24
CA GLY A 42 -1.03 10.82 17.35
C GLY A 42 0.10 9.82 17.56
N ALA A 43 -0.27 8.55 17.77
CA ALA A 43 0.70 7.47 17.88
C ALA A 43 1.60 7.40 16.62
N ARG A 44 2.82 6.87 16.77
CA ARG A 44 3.72 6.67 15.63
C ARG A 44 3.73 5.19 15.23
N PRO A 45 3.73 4.87 13.93
CA PRO A 45 3.87 3.49 13.47
C PRO A 45 5.24 2.93 13.86
N ASP A 46 5.26 1.68 14.31
CA ASP A 46 6.51 0.94 14.54
C ASP A 46 7.28 0.72 13.23
N ALA A 47 8.56 0.36 13.32
CA ALA A 47 9.44 0.20 12.15
C ALA A 47 8.88 -0.76 11.08
N ASP A 48 8.22 -1.85 11.49
CA ASP A 48 7.63 -2.78 10.53
C ASP A 48 6.34 -2.23 9.89
N ALA A 49 5.58 -1.39 10.60
CA ALA A 49 4.44 -0.69 10.01
C ALA A 49 4.94 0.35 9.00
N VAL A 50 5.98 1.13 9.34
CA VAL A 50 6.62 2.08 8.42
C VAL A 50 7.05 1.41 7.11
N ARG A 51 7.77 0.28 7.18
CA ARG A 51 8.21 -0.47 5.99
C ARG A 51 7.05 -0.91 5.09
N ARG A 52 5.95 -1.36 5.70
CA ARG A 52 4.74 -1.77 4.97
C ARG A 52 4.08 -0.60 4.29
N LEU A 53 3.97 0.53 4.99
CA LEU A 53 3.40 1.75 4.45
C LEU A 53 4.28 2.28 3.30
N GLU A 54 5.61 2.35 3.47
CA GLU A 54 6.55 2.76 2.41
C GLU A 54 6.39 1.90 1.14
N CYS A 55 6.32 0.58 1.30
CA CYS A 55 6.08 -0.33 0.18
C CYS A 55 4.73 -0.06 -0.50
N ALA A 56 3.68 0.14 0.29
CA ALA A 56 2.35 0.44 -0.23
C ALA A 56 2.30 1.75 -1.01
N ASP A 57 2.95 2.82 -0.52
CA ASP A 57 3.00 4.12 -1.21
C ASP A 57 3.79 4.04 -2.52
N ALA A 58 4.92 3.33 -2.53
CA ALA A 58 5.71 3.13 -3.75
C ALA A 58 4.94 2.34 -4.82
N VAL A 59 4.27 1.26 -4.42
CA VAL A 59 3.47 0.40 -5.31
C VAL A 59 2.22 1.13 -5.79
N TRP A 60 1.55 1.88 -4.90
CA TRP A 60 0.41 2.71 -5.24
C TRP A 60 0.76 3.70 -6.33
N ARG A 61 1.84 4.48 -6.18
CA ARG A 61 2.27 5.46 -7.19
C ARG A 61 2.59 4.80 -8.51
N THR A 62 3.34 3.71 -8.48
CA THR A 62 3.69 2.95 -9.69
C THR A 62 2.44 2.58 -10.51
N VAL A 63 1.40 2.05 -9.87
CA VAL A 63 0.19 1.63 -10.57
C VAL A 63 -0.74 2.81 -10.88
N SER A 64 -0.92 3.75 -9.96
CA SER A 64 -1.81 4.91 -10.17
C SER A 64 -1.28 5.88 -11.23
N ASP A 65 0.04 6.05 -11.34
CA ASP A 65 0.65 6.88 -12.39
C ASP A 65 0.48 6.26 -13.78
N ALA A 66 0.38 4.92 -13.88
CA ALA A 66 0.18 4.20 -15.14
C ALA A 66 -1.30 4.01 -15.51
N GLU A 67 -2.13 3.57 -14.56
CA GLU A 67 -3.52 3.13 -14.80
C GLU A 67 -4.58 4.08 -14.23
N GLY A 68 -4.18 5.02 -13.37
CA GLY A 68 -5.06 5.89 -12.60
C GLY A 68 -5.49 5.32 -11.25
N ASP A 69 -5.89 6.22 -10.34
CA ASP A 69 -6.23 5.93 -8.94
C ASP A 69 -7.32 4.85 -8.78
N GLN A 70 -8.33 4.87 -9.65
CA GLN A 70 -9.45 3.93 -9.55
C GLN A 70 -9.01 2.49 -9.85
N VAL A 71 -8.17 2.30 -10.88
CA VAL A 71 -7.64 0.98 -11.24
C VAL A 71 -6.65 0.51 -10.18
N ALA A 72 -5.76 1.40 -9.71
CA ALA A 72 -4.85 1.10 -8.62
C ALA A 72 -5.59 0.60 -7.36
N ARG A 73 -6.69 1.26 -6.99
CA ARG A 73 -7.51 0.85 -5.84
C ARG A 73 -8.13 -0.54 -6.02
N LEU A 74 -8.70 -0.81 -7.20
CA LEU A 74 -9.28 -2.12 -7.48
C LEU A 74 -8.21 -3.22 -7.49
N TRP A 75 -7.02 -2.93 -8.02
CA TRP A 75 -5.90 -3.86 -8.06
C TRP A 75 -5.32 -4.15 -6.67
N PHE A 76 -5.31 -3.15 -5.77
CA PHE A 76 -4.85 -3.35 -4.38
C PHE A 76 -5.77 -4.27 -3.56
N ILE A 77 -7.08 -4.19 -3.79
CA ILE A 77 -8.11 -4.90 -3.03
C ILE A 77 -8.50 -6.24 -3.71
N GLY A 78 -8.38 -6.30 -5.04
CA GLY A 78 -8.71 -7.46 -5.84
C GLY A 78 -7.65 -8.57 -5.79
N GLY A 79 -8.03 -9.74 -6.31
CA GLY A 79 -7.10 -10.86 -6.50
C GLY A 79 -6.06 -10.50 -7.55
N ASN A 80 -4.79 -10.70 -7.21
CA ASN A 80 -3.67 -10.33 -8.07
C ASN A 80 -3.10 -11.58 -8.77
N PRO A 81 -3.19 -11.66 -10.10
CA PRO A 81 -2.69 -12.82 -10.86
C PRO A 81 -1.18 -13.04 -10.67
N PHE A 82 -0.43 -11.99 -10.32
CA PHE A 82 1.02 -12.05 -10.11
C PHE A 82 1.43 -12.45 -8.68
N LEU A 83 0.49 -12.50 -7.72
CA LEU A 83 0.78 -12.82 -6.31
C LEU A 83 0.32 -14.22 -5.86
N GLY A 84 -0.01 -15.11 -6.81
CA GLY A 84 -0.53 -16.44 -6.51
C GLY A 84 -2.02 -16.63 -6.82
N GLY A 85 -2.62 -15.72 -7.60
CA GLY A 85 -3.97 -15.85 -8.16
C GLY A 85 -5.07 -15.26 -7.28
N ASP A 86 -5.12 -15.64 -6.01
CA ASP A 86 -6.19 -15.22 -5.06
C ASP A 86 -5.70 -14.22 -4.00
N ASP A 87 -4.39 -14.00 -3.88
CA ASP A 87 -3.83 -13.07 -2.90
C ASP A 87 -4.01 -11.60 -3.32
N THR A 88 -4.25 -10.76 -2.32
CA THR A 88 -4.33 -9.30 -2.52
C THR A 88 -2.99 -8.66 -2.18
N VAL A 89 -2.74 -7.48 -2.77
CA VAL A 89 -1.57 -6.65 -2.45
C VAL A 89 -1.53 -6.31 -0.97
N ILE A 90 -2.69 -6.04 -0.36
CA ILE A 90 -2.81 -5.74 1.07
C ILE A 90 -2.30 -6.91 1.93
N THR A 91 -2.72 -8.14 1.62
CA THR A 91 -2.28 -9.34 2.34
C THR A 91 -0.78 -9.58 2.15
N ALA A 92 -0.28 -9.49 0.91
CA ALA A 92 1.13 -9.71 0.62
C ALA A 92 2.05 -8.69 1.32
N ILE A 93 1.68 -7.40 1.32
CA ILE A 93 2.42 -6.36 2.07
C ILE A 93 2.36 -6.63 3.57
N ARG A 94 1.20 -7.01 4.10
CA ARG A 94 1.03 -7.35 5.52
C ARG A 94 1.97 -8.48 5.94
N GLU A 95 2.12 -9.51 5.10
CA GLU A 95 2.99 -10.67 5.30
C GLU A 95 4.48 -10.37 5.06
N GLY A 96 4.83 -9.18 4.57
CA GLY A 96 6.22 -8.80 4.30
C GLY A 96 6.76 -9.29 2.95
N ARG A 97 5.89 -9.74 2.05
CA ARG A 97 6.23 -10.20 0.68
C ARG A 97 6.51 -9.03 -0.28
N PHE A 98 7.32 -8.05 0.17
CA PHE A 98 7.51 -6.77 -0.54
C PHE A 98 8.07 -6.93 -1.96
N ASN A 99 9.05 -7.82 -2.14
CA ASN A 99 9.67 -8.06 -3.45
C ASN A 99 8.65 -8.58 -4.48
N GLU A 100 7.76 -9.47 -4.06
CA GLU A 100 6.71 -10.01 -4.93
C GLU A 100 5.72 -8.92 -5.33
N VAL A 101 5.34 -8.05 -4.38
CA VAL A 101 4.42 -6.94 -4.64
C VAL A 101 5.03 -5.92 -5.60
N VAL A 102 6.30 -5.56 -5.42
CA VAL A 102 7.00 -4.65 -6.33
C VAL A 102 7.12 -5.26 -7.72
N GLY A 103 7.47 -6.54 -7.83
CA GLY A 103 7.53 -7.24 -9.12
C GLY A 103 6.16 -7.32 -9.80
N ALA A 104 5.09 -7.57 -9.05
CA ALA A 104 3.72 -7.58 -9.55
C ALA A 104 3.29 -6.21 -10.09
N ALA A 105 3.67 -5.13 -9.40
CA ALA A 105 3.38 -3.77 -9.84
C ALA A 105 4.08 -3.44 -11.15
N GLN A 106 5.36 -3.79 -11.27
CA GLN A 106 6.13 -3.62 -12.50
C GLN A 106 5.54 -4.43 -13.65
N ALA A 107 5.19 -5.70 -13.41
CA ALA A 107 4.58 -6.56 -14.43
C ALA A 107 3.23 -6.02 -14.94
N LEU A 108 2.42 -5.41 -14.06
CA LEU A 108 1.17 -4.76 -14.45
C LEU A 108 1.44 -3.57 -15.37
N VAL A 109 2.35 -2.68 -14.99
CA VAL A 109 2.68 -1.46 -15.75
C VAL A 109 3.31 -1.81 -17.11
N ASP A 110 4.25 -2.76 -17.14
CA ASP A 110 4.88 -3.23 -18.39
C ASP A 110 3.86 -3.87 -19.33
N GLY A 111 2.90 -4.63 -18.77
CA GLY A 111 1.81 -5.23 -19.53
C GLY A 111 0.83 -4.21 -20.10
N SER A 112 0.55 -3.13 -19.37
CA SER A 112 -0.33 -2.05 -19.82
C SER A 112 0.28 -1.18 -20.91
N PHE A 113 1.58 -0.90 -20.83
CA PHE A 113 2.29 -0.14 -21.87
C PHE A 113 2.35 -0.86 -23.23
N SER A 114 2.11 -2.17 -23.26
CA SER A 114 2.14 -2.99 -24.48
C SER A 114 0.78 -3.08 -25.21
N GLY A 115 -0.25 -2.35 -24.77
CA GLY A 115 -1.62 -2.36 -25.30
C GLY A 115 -1.94 -1.26 -26.31
#